data_AF-A0A8H4A059-F1
#
_entry.id   AF-A0A8H4A059-F1
#
_cell.length_a   1.000
_cell.length_b   1.000
_cell.length_c   1.000
_cell.angle_alpha   90.00
_cell.angle_beta   90.00
_cell.angle_gamma   90.00
#
_symmetry.space_group_name_H-M   'P 1'
#
loop_
_entity.id
_entity.type
_entity.pdbx_description
1 polymer ?
#
loop_
_entity_poly.entity_id
_entity_poly.type
_entity_poly.pdbx_seq_one_letter_code
_entity_poly.pdbx_strand_id
1 'polypeptide(L)'
;MVDCNDRGVQFIIAECSDITISQLEEKNWEHAVTPHGLMPQTIMPNKIDPILFIIQYTTFADGSLALSFSIHHQIMDGFGLFTFIENWGRRARLEPIDPPIHDRSLLKARDNPPTYVPF
;
A
#
# COMPACT_ATOMS: atom_id res chain seq x y z
N MET A 1 11.77 2.89 13.72
CA MET A 1 12.43 1.60 13.40
C MET A 1 11.32 0.57 13.20
N VAL A 2 11.43 -0.28 12.19
CA VAL A 2 10.45 -1.36 11.93
C VAL A 2 11.03 -2.65 12.49
N ASP A 3 10.25 -3.37 13.29
CA ASP A 3 10.61 -4.72 13.75
C ASP A 3 10.18 -5.75 12.70
N CYS A 4 11.15 -6.38 12.04
CA CYS A 4 10.91 -7.38 11.00
C CYS A 4 10.63 -8.75 11.66
N ASN A 5 9.43 -8.90 12.20
CA ASN A 5 9.01 -10.04 13.03
C ASN A 5 8.03 -11.00 12.35
N ASP A 6 7.88 -10.91 11.03
CA ASP A 6 7.04 -11.78 10.20
C ASP A 6 5.57 -11.92 10.65
N ARG A 7 5.04 -10.95 11.41
CA ARG A 7 3.60 -10.91 11.79
C ARG A 7 2.65 -10.74 10.60
N GLY A 8 3.21 -10.44 9.43
CA GLY A 8 2.50 -10.43 8.16
C GLY A 8 1.76 -9.12 7.86
N VAL A 9 0.96 -9.19 6.80
CA VAL A 9 0.07 -8.12 6.33
C VAL A 9 -1.37 -8.56 6.55
N GLN A 10 -2.30 -7.62 6.73
CA GLN A 10 -3.71 -7.96 6.80
C GLN A 10 -4.26 -8.10 5.38
N PHE A 11 -4.82 -9.26 5.05
CA PHE A 11 -5.49 -9.50 3.77
C PHE A 11 -6.98 -9.71 4.01
N ILE A 12 -7.81 -8.80 3.49
CA ILE A 12 -9.26 -8.79 3.67
C ILE A 12 -9.92 -9.28 2.38
N ILE A 13 -10.88 -10.20 2.50
CA ILE A 13 -11.75 -10.63 1.40
C ILE A 13 -13.13 -10.05 1.67
N ALA A 14 -13.66 -9.31 0.71
CA ALA A 14 -14.95 -8.64 0.78
C ALA A 14 -15.76 -8.88 -0.51
N GLU A 15 -17.07 -8.63 -0.42
CA GLU A 15 -18.00 -8.71 -1.54
C GLU A 15 -18.85 -7.45 -1.56
N CYS A 16 -19.10 -6.92 -2.77
CA CYS A 16 -19.94 -5.78 -3.04
C CYS A 16 -21.00 -6.17 -4.07
N SER A 17 -22.14 -6.68 -3.59
CA SER A 17 -23.24 -7.16 -4.43
C SER A 17 -24.11 -6.05 -5.02
N ASP A 18 -23.88 -4.79 -4.62
CA ASP A 18 -24.82 -3.70 -4.88
C ASP A 18 -24.43 -2.85 -6.10
N ILE A 19 -23.17 -2.94 -6.54
CA ILE A 19 -22.64 -2.16 -7.66
C ILE A 19 -21.73 -3.01 -8.56
N THR A 20 -21.59 -2.57 -9.81
CA THR A 20 -20.64 -3.11 -10.80
C THR A 20 -19.46 -2.16 -11.01
N ILE A 21 -18.37 -2.64 -11.61
CA ILE A 21 -17.22 -1.77 -11.91
C ILE A 21 -17.57 -0.71 -12.97
N SER A 22 -18.41 -1.06 -13.95
CA SER A 22 -18.85 -0.12 -14.99
C SER A 22 -19.64 1.06 -14.42
N GLN A 23 -20.42 0.85 -13.35
CA GLN A 23 -21.10 1.95 -12.67
C GLN A 23 -20.13 2.93 -12.00
N LEU A 24 -18.97 2.46 -11.53
CA LEU A 24 -17.90 3.34 -11.01
C LEU A 24 -17.19 4.08 -12.14
N GLU A 25 -16.95 3.42 -13.27
CA GLU A 25 -16.34 4.02 -14.47
C GLU A 25 -17.21 5.11 -15.07
N GLU A 26 -18.52 4.90 -15.18
CA GLU A 26 -19.50 5.91 -15.64
C GLU A 26 -19.49 7.18 -14.79
N LYS A 27 -19.06 7.06 -13.54
CA LYS A 27 -18.91 8.17 -12.60
C LYS A 27 -17.47 8.68 -12.50
N ASN A 28 -16.60 8.30 -13.45
CA ASN A 28 -15.18 8.67 -13.47
C ASN A 28 -14.44 8.39 -12.16
N TRP A 29 -14.83 7.34 -11.43
CA TRP A 29 -14.23 7.00 -10.13
C TRP A 29 -14.27 8.14 -9.11
N GLU A 30 -15.28 9.01 -9.20
CA GLU A 30 -15.43 10.13 -8.27
C GLU A 30 -15.48 9.63 -6.82
N HIS A 31 -14.66 10.23 -5.95
CA HIS A 31 -14.58 9.82 -4.54
C HIS A 31 -15.94 9.94 -3.84
N ALA A 32 -16.79 10.90 -4.22
CA ALA A 32 -18.10 11.09 -3.61
C ALA A 32 -19.06 9.92 -3.83
N VAL A 33 -18.83 9.10 -4.87
CA VAL A 33 -19.69 7.96 -5.22
C VAL A 33 -19.01 6.60 -5.02
N THR A 34 -17.70 6.57 -4.78
CA THR A 34 -16.97 5.35 -4.48
C THR A 34 -17.34 4.86 -3.07
N PRO A 35 -17.91 3.65 -2.91
CA PRO A 35 -18.30 3.18 -1.58
C PRO A 35 -17.10 3.13 -0.64
N HIS A 36 -17.27 3.68 0.56
CA HIS A 36 -16.22 3.67 1.59
C HIS A 36 -15.75 2.25 1.94
N GLY A 37 -16.64 1.25 1.82
CA GLY A 37 -16.32 -0.16 2.03
C GLY A 37 -15.35 -0.76 1.02
N LEU A 38 -15.07 -0.11 -0.11
CA LEU A 38 -14.02 -0.54 -1.06
C LEU A 38 -12.61 -0.24 -0.55
N MET A 39 -12.47 0.60 0.46
CA MET A 39 -11.18 0.95 1.06
C MET A 39 -11.07 0.28 2.42
N PRO A 40 -9.94 -0.39 2.73
CA PRO A 40 -9.70 -0.88 4.07
C PRO A 40 -9.75 0.28 5.06
N GLN A 41 -10.35 0.05 6.24
CA GLN A 41 -10.40 1.06 7.29
C GLN A 41 -8.99 1.61 7.55
N THR A 42 -8.92 2.93 7.77
CA THR A 42 -7.67 3.62 8.11
C THR A 42 -6.96 2.84 9.21
N ILE A 43 -5.66 2.57 9.02
CA ILE A 43 -4.81 2.00 10.06
C ILE A 43 -4.89 2.93 11.27
N MET A 44 -5.73 2.59 12.23
CA MET A 44 -5.77 3.29 13.49
C MET A 44 -4.44 2.99 14.18
N PRO A 45 -3.68 4.01 14.62
CA PRO A 45 -2.41 3.79 15.28
C PRO A 45 -2.65 3.13 16.64
N ASN A 46 -2.70 1.80 16.66
CA ASN A 46 -2.44 1.05 17.88
C ASN A 46 -0.95 1.21 18.17
N LYS A 47 -0.62 1.88 19.27
CA LYS A 47 0.78 2.16 19.64
C LYS A 47 1.56 0.91 20.03
N ILE A 48 0.87 -0.19 20.33
CA ILE A 48 1.49 -1.44 20.80
C ILE A 48 1.78 -2.33 19.60
N ASP A 49 0.78 -2.58 18.75
CA ASP A 49 0.86 -3.47 17.60
C ASP A 49 0.23 -2.84 16.34
N PRO A 50 0.96 -1.96 15.63
CA PRO A 50 0.43 -1.32 14.43
C PRO A 50 0.40 -2.31 13.26
N ILE A 51 -0.74 -2.41 12.59
CA ILE A 51 -0.83 -3.05 11.27
C ILE A 51 -0.16 -2.11 10.27
N LEU A 52 0.91 -2.55 9.62
CA LEU A 52 1.70 -1.69 8.74
C LEU A 52 1.15 -1.65 7.31
N PHE A 53 0.43 -2.69 6.91
CA PHE A 53 -0.09 -2.85 5.55
C PHE A 53 -1.35 -3.72 5.53
N ILE A 54 -2.40 -3.18 4.91
CA ILE A 54 -3.67 -3.86 4.66
C ILE A 54 -3.88 -3.91 3.14
N ILE A 55 -4.24 -5.09 2.64
CA ILE A 55 -4.69 -5.32 1.26
C ILE A 55 -6.13 -5.82 1.36
N GLN A 56 -7.04 -5.24 0.60
CA GLN A 56 -8.42 -5.72 0.51
C GLN A 56 -8.75 -6.12 -0.93
N TYR A 57 -9.26 -7.34 -1.07
CA TYR A 57 -9.79 -7.92 -2.30
C TYR A 57 -11.31 -7.85 -2.23
N THR A 58 -11.93 -7.11 -3.13
CA THR A 58 -13.39 -6.97 -3.19
C THR A 58 -13.92 -7.44 -4.53
N THR A 59 -14.83 -8.42 -4.52
CA THR A 59 -15.55 -8.86 -5.73
C THR A 59 -16.87 -8.08 -5.87
N PHE A 60 -17.20 -7.65 -7.09
CA PHE A 60 -18.43 -6.93 -7.41
C PHE A 60 -19.52 -7.86 -7.94
N ALA A 61 -20.75 -7.33 -8.08
CA ALA A 61 -21.92 -8.06 -8.56
C ALA A 61 -21.76 -8.69 -9.97
N ASP A 62 -20.90 -8.10 -10.80
CA ASP A 62 -20.57 -8.57 -12.16
C ASP A 62 -19.37 -9.54 -12.20
N GLY A 63 -18.83 -9.92 -11.04
CA GLY A 63 -17.64 -10.75 -10.93
C GLY A 63 -16.31 -10.02 -11.18
N SER A 64 -16.35 -8.72 -11.45
CA SER A 64 -15.14 -7.89 -11.48
C SER A 64 -14.56 -7.73 -10.07
N LEU A 65 -13.34 -7.21 -9.97
CA LEU A 65 -12.63 -7.11 -8.70
C LEU A 65 -11.92 -5.77 -8.52
N ALA A 66 -11.87 -5.29 -7.28
CA ALA A 66 -11.00 -4.20 -6.84
C ALA A 66 -9.98 -4.70 -5.82
N LEU A 67 -8.74 -4.26 -5.99
CA LEU A 67 -7.69 -4.36 -4.98
C LEU A 67 -7.45 -2.97 -4.40
N SER A 68 -7.59 -2.85 -3.08
CA SER A 68 -7.33 -1.61 -2.36
C SER A 68 -6.27 -1.81 -1.27
N PHE A 69 -5.55 -0.72 -0.98
CA PHE A 69 -4.35 -0.74 -0.16
C PHE A 69 -4.44 0.35 0.91
N SER A 70 -4.10 0.02 2.15
CA SER A 70 -3.90 0.99 3.22
C SER A 70 -2.58 0.70 3.91
N ILE A 71 -1.73 1.72 4.00
CA ILE A 71 -0.31 1.59 4.36
C ILE A 71 0.02 2.62 5.41
N HIS A 72 0.80 2.22 6.41
CA HIS A 72 1.37 3.17 7.34
C HIS A 72 2.44 4.02 6.63
N HIS A 73 2.15 5.29 6.34
CA HIS A 73 2.95 6.12 5.42
C HIS A 73 4.43 6.31 5.84
N GLN A 74 4.78 6.05 7.10
CA GLN A 74 6.17 6.06 7.59
C GLN A 74 7.04 4.93 7.03
N ILE A 75 6.44 3.84 6.52
CA ILE A 75 7.20 2.68 6.02
C ILE A 75 7.42 2.69 4.51
N MET A 76 6.59 3.42 3.76
CA MET A 76 6.53 3.36 2.31
C MET A 76 5.92 4.65 1.73
N ASP A 77 6.55 5.17 0.68
CA ASP A 77 6.00 6.23 -0.16
C ASP A 77 5.23 5.64 -1.35
N GLY A 78 4.73 6.50 -2.24
CA GLY A 78 4.01 6.06 -3.44
C GLY A 78 4.86 5.21 -4.38
N PHE A 79 6.14 5.54 -4.56
CA PHE A 79 7.03 4.78 -5.44
C PHE A 79 7.27 3.36 -4.89
N GLY A 80 7.51 3.24 -3.59
CA GLY A 80 7.63 1.95 -2.91
C GLY A 80 6.35 1.11 -3.03
N LEU A 81 5.17 1.73 -2.94
CA LEU A 81 3.90 1.03 -3.14
C LEU A 81 3.77 0.45 -4.56
N PHE A 82 4.01 1.25 -5.59
CA PHE A 82 3.93 0.75 -6.97
C PHE A 82 4.98 -0.33 -7.26
N THR A 83 6.18 -0.19 -6.72
CA THR A 83 7.23 -1.22 -6.82
C THR A 83 6.78 -2.53 -6.15
N PHE A 84 6.12 -2.45 -4.99
CA PHE A 84 5.53 -3.62 -4.34
C PHE A 84 4.45 -4.27 -5.22
N ILE A 85 3.51 -3.49 -5.76
CA ILE A 85 2.41 -3.99 -6.61
C ILE A 85 2.97 -4.70 -7.85
N GLU A 86 3.96 -4.11 -8.51
CA GLU A 86 4.61 -4.71 -9.68
C GLU A 86 5.26 -6.06 -9.34
N ASN A 87 6.09 -6.09 -8.30
CA ASN A 87 6.77 -7.32 -7.87
C ASN A 87 5.79 -8.38 -7.34
N TRP A 88 4.71 -7.97 -6.68
CA TRP A 88 3.65 -8.89 -6.27
C TRP A 88 2.97 -9.54 -7.48
N GLY A 89 2.66 -8.75 -8.52
CA GLY A 89 2.12 -9.24 -9.78
C GLY A 89 3.07 -10.20 -10.51
N ARG A 90 4.36 -9.87 -10.60
CA ARG A 90 5.39 -10.77 -11.17
C ARG A 90 5.44 -12.09 -10.39
N ARG A 91 5.47 -12.02 -9.06
CA ARG A 91 5.54 -13.21 -8.21
C ARG A 91 4.30 -14.10 -8.34
N ALA A 92 3.11 -13.51 -8.51
CA ALA A 92 1.86 -14.23 -8.75
C ALA A 92 1.86 -14.96 -10.10
N ARG A 93 2.57 -14.44 -11.10
CA ARG A 93 2.81 -15.09 -12.41
C ARG A 93 4.04 -16.02 -12.43
N LEU A 94 4.68 -16.25 -11.28
CA LEU A 94 5.91 -17.04 -11.15
C LEU A 94 7.11 -16.47 -11.92
N GLU A 95 7.11 -15.15 -12.15
CA GLU A 95 8.22 -14.42 -12.74
C GLU A 95 9.24 -13.99 -11.66
N PRO A 96 10.52 -13.78 -12.04
CA PRO A 96 11.50 -13.15 -11.17
C PRO A 96 11.06 -11.74 -10.74
N ILE A 97 11.37 -11.38 -9.49
CA ILE A 97 11.16 -10.03 -8.97
C ILE A 97 12.45 -9.22 -9.00
N ASP A 98 12.34 -7.89 -9.01
CA ASP A 98 13.46 -7.00 -8.74
C ASP A 98 13.64 -6.90 -7.22
N PRO A 99 14.72 -7.45 -6.64
CA PRO A 99 14.84 -7.57 -5.20
C PRO A 99 14.97 -6.18 -4.54
N PRO A 100 14.17 -5.90 -3.49
CA PRO A 100 14.24 -4.62 -2.79
C PRO A 100 15.51 -4.49 -1.96
N ILE A 101 16.01 -3.25 -1.82
CA ILE A 101 17.10 -2.91 -0.90
C ILE A 101 16.48 -2.37 0.39
N HIS A 102 16.52 -3.16 1.47
CA HIS A 102 15.97 -2.76 2.77
C HIS A 102 16.99 -2.09 3.71
N ASP A 103 18.25 -2.01 3.31
CA ASP A 103 19.29 -1.33 4.10
C ASP A 103 19.12 0.19 4.06
N ARG A 104 18.38 0.71 5.05
CA ARG A 104 18.17 2.15 5.24
C ARG A 104 19.42 2.89 5.70
N SER A 105 20.50 2.20 6.07
CA SER A 105 21.76 2.88 6.42
C SER A 105 22.37 3.61 5.22
N LEU A 106 22.07 3.15 3.99
CA LEU A 106 22.46 3.79 2.74
C LEU A 106 21.87 5.20 2.55
N LEU A 107 20.77 5.50 3.24
CA LEU A 107 20.09 6.79 3.21
C LEU A 107 20.52 7.73 4.35
N LYS A 108 21.41 7.29 5.26
CA LYS A 108 21.93 8.16 6.31
C LYS A 108 22.72 9.29 5.65
N ALA A 109 22.40 10.53 6.03
CA ALA A 109 23.22 11.67 5.67
C ALA A 109 24.67 11.39 6.10
N ARG A 110 25.62 11.66 5.21
CA ARG A 110 27.03 11.79 5.61
C ARG A 110 27.14 13.02 6.52
N ASP A 111 28.14 13.02 7.40
CA ASP A 111 28.37 14.12 8.35
C ASP A 111 28.17 15.49 7.70
N ASN A 112 27.58 16.42 8.47
CA ASN A 112 27.24 17.75 7.98
C ASN A 112 28.41 18.34 7.18
N PRO A 113 28.19 18.80 5.92
CA PRO A 113 29.22 19.54 5.21
C PRO A 113 29.60 20.75 6.07
N PRO A 114 30.90 21.07 6.20
CA PRO A 114 31.33 22.19 7.03
C PRO A 114 30.62 23.46 6.55
N THR A 115 29.81 24.05 7.42
CA THR A 115 29.15 25.33 7.17
C THR A 115 30.17 26.45 7.30
N TYR A 116 31.07 26.56 6.32
CA TYR A 116 31.92 27.74 6.18
C TYR A 116 31.13 28.80 5.42
N VAL A 117 30.61 29.78 6.16
CA VAL A 117 30.12 31.04 5.60
C VAL A 117 31.22 32.09 5.83
N PRO A 118 31.97 32.50 4.80
CA PRO A 118 32.87 33.63 4.90
C PRO A 118 32.04 34.92 5.08
N PHE A 119 32.31 35.63 6.17
CA PHE A 119 31.95 37.04 6.33
C PHE A 119 32.97 37.92 5.60
#